data_AF-A0A927M4F2-F1
#
_entry.id   AF-A0A927M4F2-F1
#
_cell.length_a   1.000
_cell.length_b   1.000
_cell.length_c   1.000
_cell.angle_alpha   90.00
_cell.angle_beta   90.00
_cell.angle_gamma   90.00
#
_symmetry.space_group_name_H-M   'P 1'
#
loop_
_entity.id
_entity.type
_entity.pdbx_description
1 polymer ?
#
loop_
_entity_poly.entity_id
_entity_poly.type
_entity_poly.pdbx_seq_one_letter_code
_entity_poly.pdbx_strand_id
1 'polypeptide(L)'
;MTQEEPAEAVSAVPDRGTVRLALTLGGLVLALLAGFGLGRLDTGTAATPGTGPLPSGTDDGHSHPPGMGPHEHPAGAASPGPGGASAGDVGGLAVSAAGYTLVPTGTSLTAGRGQDFRFQVRGADRRVATGFAVVHEKPLHMIVVRRDLTGYQHLHPTMAPDGTWSVPLTLPTPGVWRAYADFTVLDDAAGQVPVTLGVDLVATGAYAPQPLPPAAREATVDGFTVTYEGTPQVGATQPLLFRVFSGGNPVSALEPYLGAYGHLVALREGDLGYVHVHPETELAGGAVKFWLAAPSPGRYRLYFDFQVAGTVHTAEFTLTVP
;
A
#
# COMPACT_ATOMS: atom_id res chain seq x y z
N MET A 1 -25.55 -78.54 14.94
CA MET A 1 -26.81 -77.81 15.18
C MET A 1 -26.42 -76.36 15.38
N THR A 2 -26.36 -75.62 14.29
CA THR A 2 -25.97 -74.20 14.21
C THR A 2 -27.20 -73.34 14.44
N GLN A 3 -27.15 -72.39 15.39
CA GLN A 3 -28.17 -71.34 15.55
C GLN A 3 -27.77 -70.14 14.69
N GLU A 4 -28.68 -69.69 13.83
CA GLU A 4 -28.64 -68.39 13.16
C GLU A 4 -29.20 -67.30 14.09
N GLU A 5 -28.52 -66.15 14.15
CA GLU A 5 -28.99 -64.92 14.78
C GLU A 5 -29.87 -64.12 13.79
N PRO A 6 -30.93 -63.42 14.23
CA PRO A 6 -31.77 -62.64 13.33
C PRO A 6 -31.16 -61.25 13.05
N ALA A 7 -31.22 -60.84 11.78
CA ALA A 7 -30.79 -59.52 11.33
C ALA A 7 -31.73 -58.40 11.83
N GLU A 8 -31.14 -57.36 12.42
CA GLU A 8 -31.82 -56.17 12.93
C GLU A 8 -32.21 -55.24 11.77
N ALA A 9 -33.50 -54.90 11.66
CA ALA A 9 -34.01 -54.01 10.62
C ALA A 9 -33.76 -52.53 10.98
N VAL A 10 -32.89 -51.86 10.24
CA VAL A 10 -32.62 -50.42 10.39
C VAL A 10 -33.79 -49.61 9.83
N SER A 11 -34.43 -48.81 10.68
CA SER A 11 -35.51 -47.88 10.31
C SER A 11 -34.96 -46.67 9.56
N ALA A 12 -35.47 -46.40 8.36
CA ALA A 12 -35.08 -45.30 7.47
C ALA A 12 -35.80 -43.97 7.77
N VAL A 13 -36.37 -43.80 8.96
CA VAL A 13 -37.07 -42.56 9.34
C VAL A 13 -36.08 -41.59 9.98
N PRO A 14 -35.82 -40.41 9.38
CA PRO A 14 -34.92 -39.43 9.96
C PRO A 14 -35.45 -38.97 11.32
N ASP A 15 -34.56 -38.92 12.30
CA ASP A 15 -34.93 -38.52 13.65
C ASP A 15 -35.37 -37.04 13.69
N ARG A 16 -36.09 -36.68 14.75
CA ARG A 16 -36.62 -35.31 14.91
C ARG A 16 -35.52 -34.25 15.00
N GLY A 17 -34.31 -34.58 15.44
CA GLY A 17 -33.16 -33.69 15.46
C GLY A 17 -32.67 -33.36 14.05
N THR A 18 -32.62 -34.37 13.18
CA THR A 18 -32.20 -34.26 11.78
C THR A 18 -33.17 -33.40 10.97
N VAL A 19 -34.48 -33.58 11.19
CA VAL A 19 -35.53 -32.76 10.57
C VAL A 19 -35.47 -31.31 11.06
N ARG A 20 -35.25 -31.08 12.37
CA ARG A 20 -35.11 -29.73 12.93
C ARG A 20 -33.89 -29.00 12.37
N LEU A 21 -32.75 -29.69 12.26
CA LEU A 21 -31.53 -29.12 11.70
C LEU A 21 -31.70 -28.72 10.23
N ALA A 22 -32.32 -29.60 9.43
CA ALA A 22 -32.61 -29.33 8.02
C ALA A 22 -33.55 -28.12 7.84
N LEU A 23 -34.57 -27.98 8.68
CA LEU A 23 -35.48 -26.82 8.67
C LEU A 23 -34.78 -25.52 9.08
N THR A 24 -33.91 -25.56 10.09
CA THR A 24 -33.14 -24.35 10.50
C THR A 24 -32.14 -23.91 9.43
N LEU A 25 -31.43 -24.84 8.79
CA LEU A 25 -30.48 -24.53 7.73
C LEU A 25 -31.21 -24.02 6.47
N GLY A 26 -32.34 -24.64 6.10
CA GLY A 26 -33.18 -24.17 4.99
C GLY A 26 -33.73 -22.76 5.21
N GLY A 27 -34.16 -22.45 6.44
CA GLY A 27 -34.62 -21.10 6.82
C GLY A 27 -33.52 -20.04 6.72
N LEU A 28 -32.29 -20.36 7.15
CA LEU A 28 -31.16 -19.44 7.10
C LEU A 28 -30.75 -19.11 5.65
N VAL A 29 -30.76 -20.11 4.76
CA VAL A 29 -30.44 -19.92 3.34
C VAL A 29 -31.50 -19.06 2.64
N LEU A 30 -32.78 -19.28 2.94
CA LEU A 30 -33.87 -18.45 2.40
C LEU A 30 -33.78 -16.98 2.86
N ALA A 31 -33.42 -16.74 4.12
CA ALA A 31 -33.23 -15.39 4.65
C ALA A 31 -32.06 -14.66 3.96
N LEU A 32 -30.93 -15.35 3.71
CA LEU A 32 -29.78 -14.80 3.00
C LEU A 32 -30.08 -14.47 1.54
N LEU A 33 -30.84 -15.32 0.84
CA LEU A 33 -31.25 -15.07 -0.54
C LEU A 33 -32.26 -13.92 -0.67
N ALA A 34 -33.18 -13.79 0.30
CA ALA A 34 -34.11 -12.66 0.35
C ALA A 34 -33.42 -11.32 0.63
N GLY A 35 -32.39 -11.31 1.49
CA GLY A 35 -31.57 -10.12 1.76
C GLY A 35 -30.75 -9.67 0.54
N PHE A 36 -30.25 -10.60 -0.27
CA PHE A 36 -29.49 -10.28 -1.50
C PHE A 36 -30.37 -9.72 -2.63
N GLY A 37 -31.66 -10.05 -2.67
CA GLY A 37 -32.61 -9.56 -3.68
C GLY A 37 -33.07 -8.11 -3.47
N LEU A 38 -33.12 -7.64 -2.22
CA LEU A 38 -33.57 -6.28 -1.89
C LEU A 38 -32.52 -5.19 -2.16
N GLY A 39 -31.25 -5.55 -2.40
CA GLY A 39 -30.17 -4.61 -2.73
C GLY A 39 -30.03 -4.27 -4.22
N ARG A 40 -30.90 -4.81 -5.10
CA ARG A 40 -30.82 -4.62 -6.56
C ARG A 40 -32.00 -3.87 -7.19
N LEU A 41 -32.90 -3.33 -6.38
CA LEU A 41 -34.01 -2.49 -6.84
C LEU A 41 -33.80 -1.05 -6.38
N ASP A 42 -32.78 -0.39 -6.93
CA ASP A 42 -32.76 1.07 -6.98
C ASP A 42 -32.37 1.51 -8.39
N THR A 43 -33.39 1.64 -9.24
CA THR A 43 -33.31 2.17 -10.59
C THR A 43 -33.72 3.64 -10.54
N GLY A 44 -32.74 4.54 -10.59
CA GLY A 44 -32.96 5.99 -10.55
C GLY A 44 -32.48 6.71 -11.81
N THR A 45 -33.42 6.93 -12.73
CA THR A 45 -33.55 8.07 -13.66
C THR A 45 -32.47 8.36 -14.72
N ALA A 46 -32.87 8.15 -15.97
CA ALA A 46 -32.25 8.68 -17.19
C ALA A 46 -32.41 10.21 -17.31
N ALA A 47 -31.36 10.90 -17.75
CA ALA A 47 -31.40 12.27 -18.26
C ALA A 47 -30.69 12.35 -19.62
N THR A 48 -31.42 12.87 -20.60
CA THR A 48 -31.07 13.00 -22.02
C THR A 48 -30.01 14.10 -22.25
N PRO A 49 -29.08 13.99 -23.23
CA PRO A 49 -28.16 15.07 -23.56
C PRO A 49 -28.79 16.08 -24.53
N GLY A 50 -28.72 17.36 -24.18
CA GLY A 50 -29.05 18.48 -25.06
C GLY A 50 -27.79 19.06 -25.72
N THR A 51 -27.77 19.07 -27.05
CA THR A 51 -26.75 19.67 -27.92
C THR A 51 -26.95 21.19 -28.04
N GLY A 52 -25.87 21.97 -27.91
CA GLY A 52 -25.81 23.39 -28.28
C GLY A 52 -24.38 23.96 -28.17
N PRO A 53 -23.97 24.95 -29.00
CA PRO A 53 -22.61 25.07 -29.52
C PRO A 53 -21.69 26.10 -28.82
N LEU A 54 -20.39 25.91 -29.03
CA LEU A 54 -19.25 26.76 -28.62
C LEU A 54 -19.33 28.21 -29.12
N PRO A 55 -18.65 29.13 -28.41
CA PRO A 55 -17.78 30.06 -29.10
C PRO A 55 -16.35 30.10 -28.54
N SER A 56 -15.45 30.37 -29.47
CA SER A 56 -14.00 30.48 -29.38
C SER A 56 -13.52 31.67 -28.54
N GLY A 57 -12.40 31.49 -27.84
CA GLY A 57 -11.58 32.54 -27.25
C GLY A 57 -10.12 32.13 -27.29
N THR A 58 -9.33 32.90 -28.03
CA THR A 58 -7.88 32.81 -28.24
C THR A 58 -7.10 33.22 -26.99
N ASP A 59 -6.05 32.50 -26.62
CA ASP A 59 -4.78 33.13 -26.20
C ASP A 59 -3.59 32.16 -26.31
N ASP A 60 -2.45 32.74 -26.68
CA ASP A 60 -1.18 32.09 -27.01
C ASP A 60 -0.39 31.64 -25.77
N GLY A 61 0.35 30.53 -25.90
CA GLY A 61 1.52 30.24 -25.05
C GLY A 61 1.59 28.82 -24.48
N HIS A 62 2.15 27.91 -25.27
CA HIS A 62 2.74 26.61 -24.88
C HIS A 62 2.07 25.83 -23.73
N SER A 63 1.16 24.93 -24.11
CA SER A 63 0.60 23.91 -23.24
C SER A 63 1.64 22.82 -22.92
N HIS A 64 2.02 22.71 -21.65
CA HIS A 64 2.50 21.45 -21.11
C HIS A 64 1.30 20.48 -21.02
N PRO A 65 1.46 19.17 -21.32
CA PRO A 65 0.43 18.20 -20.98
C PRO A 65 0.18 18.27 -19.46
N PRO A 66 -1.07 18.12 -18.98
CA PRO A 66 -1.34 18.14 -17.55
C PRO A 66 -0.67 16.93 -16.89
N GLY A 67 0.52 17.15 -16.33
CA GLY A 67 1.05 16.31 -15.28
C GLY A 67 0.23 16.60 -14.03
N MET A 68 -0.60 15.65 -13.61
CA MET A 68 -1.27 15.75 -12.32
C MET A 68 -0.22 16.05 -11.25
N GLY A 69 -0.51 17.02 -10.38
CA GLY A 69 0.19 17.18 -9.11
C GLY A 69 0.09 15.91 -8.25
N PRO A 70 0.50 15.95 -6.96
CA PRO A 70 0.40 14.81 -6.08
C PRO A 70 -0.96 14.10 -6.25
N HIS A 71 -0.92 12.82 -6.56
CA HIS A 71 -2.11 12.05 -6.85
C HIS A 71 -2.91 11.93 -5.55
N GLU A 72 -4.00 12.68 -5.44
CA GLU A 72 -4.97 12.51 -4.38
C GLU A 72 -5.75 11.21 -4.63
N HIS A 73 -5.94 10.40 -3.59
CA HIS A 73 -6.84 9.27 -3.65
C HIS A 73 -8.27 9.77 -3.42
N PRO A 74 -9.18 9.72 -4.40
CA PRO A 74 -10.59 9.87 -4.09
C PRO A 74 -11.00 8.67 -3.22
N ALA A 75 -11.58 8.95 -2.06
CA ALA A 75 -12.27 7.94 -1.27
C ALA A 75 -13.23 7.19 -2.20
N GLY A 76 -13.07 5.87 -2.32
CA GLY A 76 -13.82 5.04 -3.25
C GLY A 76 -15.32 5.27 -3.13
N ALA A 77 -16.01 5.14 -4.27
CA ALA A 77 -17.44 5.35 -4.43
C ALA A 77 -18.30 4.45 -3.51
N ALA A 78 -18.48 4.90 -2.27
CA ALA A 78 -19.65 4.69 -1.46
C ALA A 78 -20.08 6.08 -0.99
N SER A 79 -21.30 6.48 -1.32
CA SER A 79 -21.84 7.83 -1.09
C SER A 79 -21.37 8.41 0.27
N PRO A 80 -20.54 9.47 0.27
CA PRO A 80 -20.17 10.12 1.51
C PRO A 80 -21.34 10.99 1.95
N GLY A 81 -21.88 10.69 3.13
CA GLY A 81 -22.47 11.75 3.94
C GLY A 81 -21.41 12.84 4.20
N PRO A 82 -21.80 14.05 4.60
CA PRO A 82 -20.86 15.15 4.74
C PRO A 82 -19.87 14.85 5.89
N GLY A 83 -18.67 14.36 5.56
CA GLY A 83 -17.60 14.11 6.53
C GLY A 83 -16.50 13.15 6.03
N GLY A 84 -15.40 13.72 5.52
CA GLY A 84 -14.02 13.22 5.69
C GLY A 84 -13.59 11.95 4.95
N ALA A 85 -12.49 12.04 4.20
CA ALA A 85 -11.60 10.90 4.00
C ALA A 85 -11.21 10.33 5.38
N SER A 86 -11.26 9.01 5.54
CA SER A 86 -10.93 8.32 6.79
C SER A 86 -9.47 8.58 7.16
N ALA A 87 -9.25 9.43 8.16
CA ALA A 87 -7.94 9.58 8.76
C ALA A 87 -7.60 8.28 9.53
N GLY A 88 -6.82 7.37 8.93
CA GLY A 88 -6.23 6.26 9.67
C GLY A 88 -6.17 4.87 9.00
N ASP A 89 -6.32 4.74 7.69
CA ASP A 89 -6.11 3.44 7.04
C ASP A 89 -4.62 3.16 6.80
N VAL A 90 -4.16 1.94 7.15
CA VAL A 90 -2.82 1.42 6.82
C VAL A 90 -2.90 0.49 5.62
N GLY A 91 -1.98 0.69 4.66
CA GLY A 91 -1.85 -0.14 3.47
C GLY A 91 -0.93 -1.35 3.68
N GLY A 92 -0.90 -2.23 2.68
CA GLY A 92 0.19 -3.18 2.53
C GLY A 92 0.23 -4.32 3.55
N LEU A 93 -0.79 -4.53 4.37
CA LEU A 93 -0.87 -5.65 5.33
C LEU A 93 -1.34 -6.96 4.69
N ALA A 94 -2.04 -6.88 3.55
CA ALA A 94 -2.56 -8.04 2.84
C ALA A 94 -1.87 -8.23 1.48
N VAL A 95 -1.77 -9.48 1.05
CA VAL A 95 -1.31 -9.85 -0.31
C VAL A 95 -2.33 -9.46 -1.39
N SER A 96 -3.60 -9.26 -0.98
CA SER A 96 -4.69 -8.84 -1.86
C SER A 96 -5.45 -7.65 -1.26
N ALA A 97 -5.72 -6.65 -2.09
CA ALA A 97 -6.53 -5.47 -1.75
C ALA A 97 -7.11 -4.87 -3.04
N ALA A 98 -8.25 -4.18 -2.94
CA ALA A 98 -8.92 -3.53 -4.07
C ALA A 98 -9.16 -4.45 -5.30
N GLY A 99 -9.32 -5.76 -5.07
CA GLY A 99 -9.50 -6.74 -6.15
C GLY A 99 -8.20 -7.19 -6.84
N TYR A 100 -7.04 -6.71 -6.40
CA TYR A 100 -5.73 -7.11 -6.93
C TYR A 100 -4.97 -7.98 -5.95
N THR A 101 -4.11 -8.85 -6.45
CA THR A 101 -3.27 -9.77 -5.67
C THR A 101 -1.83 -9.74 -6.18
N LEU A 102 -0.89 -9.65 -5.24
CA LEU A 102 0.55 -9.73 -5.50
C LEU A 102 0.96 -11.21 -5.56
N VAL A 103 1.49 -11.66 -6.69
CA VAL A 103 1.85 -13.06 -6.95
C VAL A 103 3.34 -13.17 -7.24
N PRO A 104 4.19 -13.33 -6.21
CA PRO A 104 5.62 -13.58 -6.41
C PRO A 104 5.86 -14.97 -7.01
N THR A 105 6.89 -15.09 -7.85
CA THR A 105 7.34 -16.39 -8.39
C THR A 105 7.95 -17.26 -7.29
N GLY A 106 8.53 -16.63 -6.27
CA GLY A 106 9.03 -17.27 -5.07
C GLY A 106 9.25 -16.24 -3.97
N THR A 107 9.15 -16.67 -2.71
CA THR A 107 9.32 -15.80 -1.53
C THR A 107 10.56 -16.13 -0.71
N SER A 108 11.31 -17.18 -1.08
CA SER A 108 12.56 -17.54 -0.41
C SER A 108 13.76 -17.00 -1.18
N LEU A 109 14.63 -16.28 -0.48
CA LEU A 109 15.87 -15.71 -1.01
C LEU A 109 17.05 -16.18 -0.17
N THR A 110 18.22 -16.27 -0.80
CA THR A 110 19.48 -16.46 -0.08
C THR A 110 20.00 -15.12 0.44
N ALA A 111 20.26 -15.00 1.75
CA ALA A 111 20.82 -13.79 2.33
C ALA A 111 22.20 -13.44 1.72
N GLY A 112 22.47 -12.15 1.54
CA GLY A 112 23.72 -11.63 0.98
C GLY A 112 23.92 -11.86 -0.52
N ARG A 113 22.98 -12.51 -1.21
CA ARG A 113 23.07 -12.78 -2.65
C ARG A 113 22.04 -11.99 -3.45
N GLY A 114 22.52 -11.25 -4.44
CA GLY A 114 21.67 -10.59 -5.43
C GLY A 114 20.88 -11.61 -6.26
N GLN A 115 19.57 -11.44 -6.30
CA GLN A 115 18.61 -12.29 -7.00
C GLN A 115 17.56 -11.39 -7.67
N ASP A 116 17.06 -11.80 -8.83
CA ASP A 116 15.91 -11.11 -9.42
C ASP A 116 14.63 -11.52 -8.69
N PHE A 117 14.04 -10.60 -7.95
CA PHE A 117 12.71 -10.80 -7.41
C PHE A 117 11.68 -10.55 -8.52
N ARG A 118 10.88 -11.58 -8.82
CA ARG A 118 9.88 -11.57 -9.90
C ARG A 118 8.48 -11.80 -9.37
N PHE A 119 7.51 -11.03 -9.87
CA PHE A 119 6.12 -11.15 -9.47
C PHE A 119 5.17 -10.69 -10.57
N GLN A 120 3.88 -11.00 -10.41
CA GLN A 120 2.79 -10.44 -11.20
C GLN A 120 1.76 -9.81 -10.27
N VAL A 121 1.03 -8.82 -10.77
CA VAL A 121 -0.20 -8.33 -10.13
C VAL A 121 -1.37 -8.93 -10.90
N ARG A 122 -2.30 -9.58 -10.19
CA ARG A 122 -3.47 -10.21 -10.80
C ARG A 122 -4.76 -9.59 -10.29
N GLY A 123 -5.69 -9.30 -11.20
CA GLY A 123 -7.03 -8.86 -10.87
C GLY A 123 -7.90 -9.98 -10.30
N ALA A 124 -9.12 -9.64 -9.88
CA ALA A 124 -10.07 -10.57 -9.26
C ALA A 124 -10.52 -11.69 -10.23
N ASP A 125 -10.45 -11.42 -11.53
CA ASP A 125 -10.66 -12.36 -12.63
C ASP A 125 -9.45 -13.29 -12.90
N ARG A 126 -8.37 -13.12 -12.13
CA ARG A 126 -7.06 -13.79 -12.24
C ARG A 126 -6.25 -13.43 -13.49
N ARG A 127 -6.69 -12.44 -14.28
CA ARG A 127 -5.89 -11.89 -15.39
C ARG A 127 -4.74 -11.07 -14.84
N VAL A 128 -3.65 -11.01 -15.60
CA VAL A 128 -2.47 -10.22 -15.24
C VAL A 128 -2.78 -8.76 -15.55
N ALA A 129 -2.62 -7.89 -14.57
CA ALA A 129 -2.74 -6.45 -14.76
C ALA A 129 -1.50 -5.93 -15.49
N THR A 130 -1.71 -5.13 -16.54
CA THR A 130 -0.64 -4.50 -17.33
C THR A 130 -0.83 -2.99 -17.52
N GLY A 131 -1.96 -2.44 -17.07
CA GLY A 131 -2.24 -1.00 -17.11
C GLY A 131 -1.89 -0.35 -15.78
N PHE A 132 -0.82 0.45 -15.73
CA PHE A 132 -0.38 1.16 -14.54
C PHE A 132 -0.12 2.63 -14.87
N ALA A 133 -0.57 3.53 -14.01
CA ALA A 133 -0.24 4.95 -14.11
C ALA A 133 1.22 5.18 -13.67
N VAL A 134 1.88 6.16 -14.27
CA VAL A 134 3.20 6.62 -13.80
C VAL A 134 2.98 7.66 -12.71
N VAL A 135 3.48 7.37 -11.52
CA VAL A 135 3.41 8.18 -10.32
C VAL A 135 4.83 8.32 -9.77
N HIS A 136 5.27 9.54 -9.45
CA HIS A 136 6.67 9.79 -9.08
C HIS A 136 7.67 9.19 -10.10
N GLU A 137 7.40 9.43 -11.39
CA GLU A 137 8.20 8.96 -12.53
C GLU A 137 8.30 7.43 -12.69
N LYS A 138 7.62 6.64 -11.85
CA LYS A 138 7.65 5.17 -11.89
C LYS A 138 6.23 4.59 -11.92
N PRO A 139 6.04 3.44 -12.57
CA PRO A 139 4.73 2.78 -12.57
C PRO A 139 4.47 1.97 -11.29
N LEU A 140 5.51 1.68 -10.50
CA LEU A 140 5.43 0.91 -9.27
C LEU A 140 6.64 1.21 -8.36
N HIS A 141 6.36 1.46 -7.08
CA HIS A 141 7.36 1.53 -6.02
C HIS A 141 7.35 0.23 -5.22
N MET A 142 8.53 -0.34 -5.00
CA MET A 142 8.72 -1.53 -4.20
C MET A 142 9.49 -1.16 -2.95
N ILE A 143 8.84 -1.27 -1.80
CA ILE A 143 9.51 -1.11 -0.50
C ILE A 143 9.79 -2.49 0.07
N VAL A 144 11.03 -2.76 0.46
CA VAL A 144 11.39 -4.02 1.11
C VAL A 144 11.98 -3.72 2.48
N VAL A 145 11.30 -4.15 3.53
CA VAL A 145 11.68 -3.87 4.92
C VAL A 145 11.85 -5.16 5.72
N ARG A 146 12.81 -5.21 6.64
CA ARG A 146 12.92 -6.32 7.58
C ARG A 146 11.78 -6.24 8.61
N ARG A 147 11.27 -7.38 9.09
CA ARG A 147 10.15 -7.42 10.06
C ARG A 147 10.41 -6.70 11.38
N ASP A 148 11.68 -6.53 11.74
CA ASP A 148 12.11 -5.76 12.92
C ASP A 148 12.46 -4.29 12.60
N LEU A 149 12.17 -3.82 11.38
CA LEU A 149 12.39 -2.44 10.92
C LEU A 149 13.87 -1.99 10.91
N THR A 150 14.81 -2.93 10.86
CA THR A 150 16.27 -2.63 10.84
C THR A 150 16.94 -2.81 9.49
N GLY A 151 16.15 -2.89 8.41
CA GLY A 151 16.65 -2.92 7.05
C GLY A 151 15.57 -2.46 6.09
N TYR A 152 15.92 -1.62 5.14
CA TYR A 152 15.01 -0.97 4.20
C TYR A 152 15.65 -0.84 2.82
N GLN A 153 14.83 -0.99 1.78
CA GLN A 153 15.19 -0.74 0.39
C GLN A 153 13.98 -0.12 -0.32
N HIS A 154 14.22 0.92 -1.10
CA HIS A 154 13.25 1.54 -2.01
C HIS A 154 13.69 1.24 -3.45
N LEU A 155 12.91 0.43 -4.14
CA LEU A 155 13.26 -0.12 -5.45
C LEU A 155 12.17 0.18 -6.47
N HIS A 156 12.53 0.16 -7.75
CA HIS A 156 11.62 0.43 -8.86
C HIS A 156 11.65 -0.73 -9.86
N PRO A 157 10.78 -1.74 -9.69
CA PRO A 157 10.68 -2.85 -10.62
C PRO A 157 10.31 -2.39 -12.03
N THR A 158 10.71 -3.18 -13.02
CA THR A 158 10.32 -2.98 -14.43
C THR A 158 9.42 -4.11 -14.88
N MET A 159 8.43 -3.81 -15.71
CA MET A 159 7.45 -4.77 -16.20
C MET A 159 7.77 -5.21 -17.64
N ALA A 160 7.80 -6.51 -17.87
CA ALA A 160 7.86 -7.08 -19.21
C ALA A 160 6.47 -7.06 -19.89
N PRO A 161 6.37 -7.23 -21.22
CA PRO A 161 5.08 -7.19 -21.93
C PRO A 161 4.04 -8.24 -21.48
N ASP A 162 4.47 -9.31 -20.84
CA ASP A 162 3.60 -10.35 -20.27
C ASP A 162 3.05 -9.99 -18.87
N GLY A 163 3.37 -8.80 -18.35
CA GLY A 163 2.99 -8.30 -17.03
C GLY A 163 3.84 -8.83 -15.88
N THR A 164 4.95 -9.52 -16.18
CA THR A 164 5.92 -9.94 -15.17
C THR A 164 6.81 -8.76 -14.77
N TRP A 165 6.78 -8.41 -13.50
CA TRP A 165 7.67 -7.43 -12.89
C TRP A 165 8.96 -8.08 -12.43
N SER A 166 10.08 -7.36 -12.54
CA SER A 166 11.37 -7.80 -12.03
C SER A 166 12.20 -6.68 -11.43
N VAL A 167 12.93 -7.00 -10.37
CA VAL A 167 13.86 -6.08 -9.70
C VAL A 167 15.04 -6.84 -9.10
N PRO A 168 16.30 -6.39 -9.28
CA PRO A 168 17.43 -6.92 -8.54
C PRO A 168 17.24 -6.65 -7.05
N LEU A 169 17.22 -7.70 -6.25
CA LEU A 169 17.01 -7.65 -4.80
C LEU A 169 18.14 -8.40 -4.09
N THR A 170 18.78 -7.73 -3.14
CA THR A 170 19.70 -8.37 -2.19
C THR A 170 19.15 -8.16 -0.80
N LEU A 171 18.85 -9.24 -0.08
CA LEU A 171 18.53 -9.17 1.34
C LEU A 171 19.82 -9.41 2.13
N PRO A 172 20.45 -8.39 2.72
CA PRO A 172 21.81 -8.51 3.24
C PRO A 172 21.91 -9.45 4.45
N THR A 173 20.84 -9.58 5.23
CA THR A 173 20.80 -10.37 6.45
C THR A 173 19.67 -11.40 6.43
N PRO A 174 19.85 -12.56 7.09
CA PRO A 174 18.76 -13.52 7.29
C PRO A 174 17.60 -12.93 8.10
N GLY A 175 16.39 -13.43 7.84
CA GLY A 175 15.19 -13.03 8.55
C GLY A 175 13.95 -12.99 7.66
N VAL A 176 12.84 -12.57 8.29
CA VAL A 176 11.60 -12.28 7.58
C VAL A 176 11.63 -10.83 7.14
N TRP A 177 11.37 -10.61 5.87
CA TRP A 177 11.24 -9.31 5.23
C TRP A 177 9.81 -9.17 4.73
N ARG A 178 9.35 -7.94 4.53
CA ARG A 178 8.09 -7.62 3.90
C ARG A 178 8.36 -6.76 2.68
N ALA A 179 7.83 -7.20 1.54
CA ALA A 179 7.83 -6.45 0.31
C ALA A 179 6.45 -5.81 0.11
N TYR A 180 6.44 -4.52 -0.20
CA TYR A 180 5.25 -3.76 -0.56
C TYR A 180 5.32 -3.41 -2.03
N ALA A 181 4.25 -3.68 -2.77
CA ALA A 181 4.04 -3.12 -4.09
C ALA A 181 3.04 -1.98 -3.98
N ASP A 182 3.51 -0.75 -4.19
CA ASP A 182 2.70 0.47 -4.17
C ASP A 182 2.59 1.01 -5.60
N PHE A 183 1.36 1.06 -6.12
CA PHE A 183 1.10 1.40 -7.51
C PHE A 183 -0.32 1.93 -7.70
N THR A 184 -0.53 2.57 -8.85
CA THR A 184 -1.86 2.96 -9.33
C THR A 184 -2.19 2.16 -10.58
N VAL A 185 -3.21 1.31 -10.50
CA VAL A 185 -3.69 0.52 -11.65
C VAL A 185 -4.74 1.31 -12.44
N LEU A 186 -4.70 1.16 -13.76
CA LEU A 186 -5.71 1.67 -14.67
C LEU A 186 -6.77 0.59 -14.84
N ASP A 187 -7.97 0.80 -14.31
CA ASP A 187 -9.07 -0.15 -14.47
C ASP A 187 -9.74 -0.04 -15.86
N ASP A 188 -10.60 -1.02 -16.18
CA ASP A 188 -11.29 -1.11 -17.48
C ASP A 188 -12.24 0.08 -17.75
N ALA A 189 -12.63 0.84 -16.72
CA ALA A 189 -13.43 2.06 -16.84
C ALA A 189 -12.55 3.32 -16.94
N ALA A 190 -11.24 3.17 -17.15
CA ALA A 190 -10.22 4.21 -17.12
C ALA A 190 -10.10 4.95 -15.77
N GLY A 191 -10.57 4.34 -14.69
CA GLY A 191 -10.35 4.78 -13.32
C GLY A 191 -8.92 4.50 -12.88
N GLN A 192 -8.34 5.43 -12.11
CA GLN A 192 -7.08 5.23 -11.41
C GLN A 192 -7.37 4.71 -10.00
N VAL A 193 -6.92 3.49 -9.71
CA VAL A 193 -7.11 2.88 -8.38
C VAL A 193 -5.74 2.73 -7.71
N PRO A 194 -5.47 3.46 -6.62
CA PRO A 194 -4.26 3.28 -5.84
C PRO A 194 -4.33 1.99 -5.01
N VAL A 195 -3.24 1.23 -4.99
CA VAL A 195 -3.19 -0.06 -4.30
C VAL A 195 -1.81 -0.25 -3.69
N THR A 196 -1.79 -0.53 -2.38
CA THR A 196 -0.59 -1.02 -1.69
C THR A 196 -0.82 -2.47 -1.23
N LEU A 197 -0.11 -3.40 -1.87
CA LEU A 197 -0.12 -4.83 -1.55
C LEU A 197 1.13 -5.21 -0.79
N GLY A 198 1.07 -6.24 0.06
CA GLY A 198 2.26 -6.70 0.79
C GLY A 198 2.37 -8.22 0.89
N VAL A 199 3.61 -8.72 0.79
CA VAL A 199 3.94 -10.14 0.95
C VAL A 199 5.21 -10.29 1.78
N ASP A 200 5.26 -11.34 2.60
CA ASP A 200 6.49 -11.65 3.33
C ASP A 200 7.47 -12.43 2.43
N LEU A 201 8.74 -12.07 2.54
CA LEU A 201 9.90 -12.74 1.96
C LEU A 201 10.74 -13.36 3.08
N VAL A 202 11.40 -14.48 2.81
CA VAL A 202 12.25 -15.18 3.76
C VAL A 202 13.68 -15.19 3.23
N ALA A 203 14.57 -14.48 3.91
CA ALA A 203 16.01 -14.61 3.71
C ALA A 203 16.52 -15.73 4.63
N THR A 204 16.97 -16.85 4.04
CA THR A 204 17.37 -18.04 4.81
C THR A 204 18.60 -17.77 5.68
N GLY A 205 18.61 -18.38 6.87
CA GLY A 205 19.73 -18.29 7.83
C GLY A 205 19.27 -17.99 9.26
N ALA A 206 20.23 -17.76 10.15
CA ALA A 206 19.95 -17.46 11.56
C ALA A 206 19.39 -16.03 11.71
N TYR A 207 18.15 -15.93 12.17
CA TYR A 207 17.47 -14.66 12.39
C TYR A 207 17.54 -14.25 13.86
N ALA A 208 18.17 -13.10 14.12
CA ALA A 208 18.19 -12.44 15.42
C ALA A 208 17.53 -11.05 15.28
N PRO A 209 16.25 -10.89 15.67
CA PRO A 209 15.57 -9.60 15.63
C PRO A 209 16.32 -8.55 16.44
N GLN A 210 16.36 -7.32 15.94
CA GLN A 210 16.95 -6.18 16.64
C GLN A 210 15.86 -5.25 17.17
N PRO A 211 16.05 -4.63 18.35
CA PRO A 211 15.13 -3.62 18.84
C PRO A 211 15.22 -2.36 17.97
N LEU A 212 14.07 -1.70 17.77
CA LEU A 212 14.06 -0.37 17.15
C LEU A 212 14.86 0.65 17.98
N PRO A 213 15.65 1.53 17.33
CA PRO A 213 16.29 2.65 18.01
C PRO A 213 15.28 3.52 18.79
N PRO A 214 15.72 4.20 19.87
CA PRO A 214 14.89 5.17 20.59
C PRO A 214 14.33 6.25 19.65
N ALA A 215 13.20 6.84 20.04
CA ALA A 215 12.65 7.95 19.27
C ALA A 215 13.61 9.14 19.26
N ALA A 216 13.86 9.70 18.08
CA ALA A 216 14.79 10.80 17.88
C ALA A 216 14.32 11.69 16.74
N ARG A 217 14.57 13.00 16.86
CA ARG A 217 14.27 14.00 15.82
C ARG A 217 15.44 14.29 14.90
N GLU A 218 16.55 13.61 15.12
CA GLU A 218 17.79 13.73 14.36
C GLU A 218 18.30 12.34 14.01
N ALA A 219 18.76 12.19 12.78
CA ALA A 219 19.43 11.00 12.27
C ALA A 219 20.68 11.41 11.50
N THR A 220 21.68 10.52 11.46
CA THR A 220 22.88 10.72 10.65
C THR A 220 23.01 9.60 9.63
N VAL A 221 23.35 9.96 8.39
CA VAL A 221 23.53 9.02 7.28
C VAL A 221 24.55 9.60 6.30
N ASP A 222 25.55 8.82 5.92
CA ASP A 222 26.55 9.17 4.89
C ASP A 222 27.20 10.56 5.04
N GLY A 223 27.41 11.00 6.30
CA GLY A 223 27.99 12.32 6.60
C GLY A 223 27.00 13.49 6.62
N PHE A 224 25.72 13.22 6.38
CA PHE A 224 24.63 14.17 6.57
C PHE A 224 23.98 14.01 7.95
N THR A 225 23.56 15.13 8.51
CA THR A 225 22.61 15.17 9.64
C THR A 225 21.26 15.56 9.08
N VAL A 226 20.23 14.79 9.37
CA VAL A 226 18.85 15.09 8.98
C VAL A 226 18.03 15.29 10.24
N THR A 227 17.30 16.39 10.30
CA THR A 227 16.35 16.65 11.38
C THR A 227 14.93 16.67 10.83
N TYR A 228 13.94 16.41 11.70
CA TYR A 228 12.56 16.71 11.38
C TYR A 228 11.86 17.55 12.45
N GLU A 229 10.97 18.42 11.99
CA GLU A 229 10.06 19.22 12.80
C GLU A 229 8.61 18.78 12.56
N GLY A 230 7.73 19.08 13.52
CA GLY A 230 6.34 18.61 13.53
C GLY A 230 6.09 17.51 14.56
N THR A 231 4.80 17.27 14.83
CA THR A 231 4.35 16.23 15.76
C THR A 231 3.13 15.55 15.15
N PRO A 232 3.26 14.31 14.65
CA PRO A 232 2.13 13.56 14.14
C PRO A 232 1.04 13.39 15.19
N GLN A 233 -0.20 13.35 14.73
CA GLN A 233 -1.36 13.14 15.58
C GLN A 233 -2.22 12.03 15.02
N VAL A 234 -2.88 11.31 15.93
CA VAL A 234 -3.83 10.26 15.56
C VAL A 234 -5.03 10.88 14.88
N GLY A 235 -5.39 10.39 13.69
CA GLY A 235 -6.57 10.82 12.97
C GLY A 235 -6.54 12.27 12.46
N ALA A 236 -5.40 12.95 12.55
CA ALA A 236 -5.24 14.33 12.09
C ALA A 236 -3.99 14.48 11.23
N THR A 237 -4.17 15.02 10.04
CA THR A 237 -3.09 15.30 9.10
C THR A 237 -2.23 16.45 9.63
N GLN A 238 -0.96 16.16 9.91
CA GLN A 238 0.01 17.11 10.44
C GLN A 238 1.21 17.23 9.49
N PRO A 239 1.81 18.43 9.35
CA PRO A 239 3.02 18.58 8.57
C PRO A 239 4.24 18.05 9.34
N LEU A 240 5.10 17.33 8.63
CA LEU A 240 6.47 17.01 9.03
C LEU A 240 7.43 17.69 8.08
N LEU A 241 8.39 18.45 8.60
CA LEU A 241 9.39 19.16 7.81
C LEU A 241 10.77 18.56 8.05
N PHE A 242 11.39 18.02 7.01
CA PHE A 242 12.73 17.43 7.06
C PHE A 242 13.77 18.41 6.54
N ARG A 243 14.87 18.58 7.27
CA ARG A 243 16.00 19.44 6.89
C ARG A 243 17.28 18.62 6.86
N VAL A 244 18.08 18.81 5.82
CA VAL A 244 19.35 18.12 5.60
C VAL A 244 20.50 19.09 5.84
N PHE A 245 21.51 18.65 6.59
CA PHE A 245 22.69 19.42 6.93
C PHE A 245 23.96 18.64 6.56
N SER A 246 25.00 19.35 6.13
CA SER A 246 26.35 18.81 5.92
C SER A 246 27.35 19.69 6.64
N GLY A 247 28.17 19.10 7.52
CA GLY A 247 29.12 19.85 8.35
C GLY A 247 28.46 20.94 9.21
N GLY A 248 27.21 20.73 9.66
CA GLY A 248 26.43 21.69 10.44
C GLY A 248 25.74 22.80 9.65
N ASN A 249 25.95 22.90 8.33
CA ASN A 249 25.30 23.89 7.47
C ASN A 249 24.12 23.28 6.71
N PRO A 250 23.00 24.00 6.51
CA PRO A 250 21.90 23.52 5.69
C PRO A 250 22.36 23.21 4.26
N VAL A 251 21.94 22.06 3.73
CA VAL A 251 22.13 21.71 2.32
C VAL A 251 21.13 22.50 1.49
N SER A 252 21.61 23.43 0.68
CA SER A 252 20.77 24.24 -0.22
C SER A 252 20.54 23.60 -1.59
N ALA A 253 21.33 22.60 -1.96
CA ALA A 253 21.31 21.93 -3.26
C ALA A 253 20.71 20.52 -3.14
N LEU A 254 19.53 20.39 -2.50
CA LEU A 254 18.75 19.17 -2.61
C LEU A 254 18.25 19.02 -4.05
N GLU A 255 18.39 17.83 -4.59
CA GLU A 255 17.99 17.52 -5.96
C GLU A 255 16.64 16.79 -5.95
N PRO A 256 15.73 17.10 -6.90
CA PRO A 256 14.58 16.24 -7.12
C PRO A 256 15.03 14.83 -7.51
N TYR A 257 14.41 13.84 -6.90
CA TYR A 257 14.53 12.42 -7.20
C TYR A 257 13.11 11.91 -7.42
N LEU A 258 12.81 11.22 -8.52
CA LEU A 258 11.46 10.70 -8.80
C LEU A 258 10.36 11.79 -8.76
N GLY A 259 10.68 12.98 -9.29
CA GLY A 259 9.73 14.10 -9.34
C GLY A 259 9.46 14.82 -8.01
N ALA A 260 10.20 14.56 -6.93
CA ALA A 260 10.07 15.26 -5.65
C ALA A 260 11.43 15.46 -4.94
N TYR A 261 11.53 16.42 -4.02
CA TYR A 261 12.76 16.65 -3.25
C TYR A 261 13.04 15.60 -2.16
N GLY A 262 12.09 14.68 -1.93
CA GLY A 262 12.30 13.52 -1.08
C GLY A 262 11.09 12.60 -1.04
N HIS A 263 11.32 11.38 -0.58
CA HIS A 263 10.28 10.35 -0.38
C HIS A 263 10.28 9.95 1.08
N LEU A 264 9.10 9.73 1.64
CA LEU A 264 8.95 9.29 3.02
C LEU A 264 8.13 8.01 3.06
N VAL A 265 8.67 6.97 3.68
CA VAL A 265 7.92 5.78 4.04
C VAL A 265 7.78 5.76 5.55
N ALA A 266 6.54 5.60 6.03
CA ALA A 266 6.23 5.53 7.45
C ALA A 266 5.57 4.18 7.75
N LEU A 267 6.20 3.36 8.60
CA LEU A 267 5.71 2.02 8.96
C LEU A 267 5.44 1.91 10.45
N ARG A 268 4.27 1.38 10.83
CA ARG A 268 3.91 1.12 12.22
C ARG A 268 4.71 -0.05 12.79
N GLU A 269 5.25 0.10 14.00
CA GLU A 269 5.88 -1.00 14.73
C GLU A 269 4.87 -2.11 15.05
N GLY A 270 5.27 -3.36 14.87
CA GLY A 270 4.46 -4.55 15.15
C GLY A 270 3.89 -5.19 13.90
N ASP A 271 3.01 -4.48 13.19
CA ASP A 271 2.35 -5.02 11.99
C ASP A 271 2.93 -4.53 10.66
N LEU A 272 3.81 -3.51 10.71
CA LEU A 272 4.33 -2.80 9.54
C LEU A 272 3.22 -2.20 8.67
N GLY A 273 2.15 -1.69 9.27
CA GLY A 273 1.13 -0.94 8.55
C GLY A 273 1.77 0.21 7.78
N TYR A 274 1.60 0.22 6.46
CA TYR A 274 2.14 1.25 5.58
C TYR A 274 1.28 2.50 5.69
N VAL A 275 1.84 3.57 6.24
CA VAL A 275 1.13 4.84 6.41
C VAL A 275 1.33 5.66 5.16
N HIS A 276 0.22 6.02 4.52
CA HIS A 276 0.24 6.91 3.36
C HIS A 276 0.69 8.32 3.78
N VAL A 277 1.57 8.93 2.99
CA VAL A 277 2.08 10.28 3.23
C VAL A 277 2.06 11.06 1.93
N HIS A 278 1.76 12.36 2.01
CA HIS A 278 1.76 13.23 0.85
C HIS A 278 2.98 14.16 0.87
N PRO A 279 3.88 14.11 -0.12
CA PRO A 279 4.94 15.10 -0.27
C PRO A 279 4.40 16.40 -0.85
N GLU A 280 4.99 17.51 -0.44
CA GLU A 280 4.96 18.76 -1.20
C GLU A 280 6.06 18.73 -2.26
N THR A 281 5.77 19.24 -3.46
CA THR A 281 6.75 19.26 -4.57
C THR A 281 7.79 20.36 -4.42
N GLU A 282 7.50 21.37 -3.60
CA GLU A 282 8.38 22.53 -3.36
C GLU A 282 8.96 22.50 -1.95
N LEU A 283 10.15 23.08 -1.79
CA LEU A 283 10.79 23.22 -0.49
C LEU A 283 10.13 24.32 0.35
N ALA A 284 9.79 24.00 1.60
CA ALA A 284 9.28 24.95 2.58
C ALA A 284 10.44 25.58 3.37
N GLY A 285 10.98 26.69 2.86
CA GLY A 285 12.11 27.37 3.49
C GLY A 285 13.34 26.46 3.62
N GLY A 286 13.62 25.67 2.57
CA GLY A 286 14.71 24.70 2.52
C GLY A 286 14.43 23.35 3.19
N ALA A 287 13.21 23.11 3.68
CA ALA A 287 12.79 21.80 4.20
C ALA A 287 11.90 21.05 3.20
N VAL A 288 12.02 19.71 3.18
CA VAL A 288 11.08 18.84 2.49
C VAL A 288 9.89 18.60 3.39
N LYS A 289 8.68 18.91 2.91
CA LYS A 289 7.46 18.84 3.72
C LYS A 289 6.61 17.65 3.30
N PHE A 290 6.17 16.89 4.30
CA PHE A 290 5.20 15.80 4.14
C PHE A 290 3.99 16.06 5.02
N TRP A 291 2.83 15.59 4.58
CA TRP A 291 1.62 15.52 5.38
C TRP A 291 1.39 14.08 5.81
N LEU A 292 1.26 13.86 7.11
CA LEU A 292 1.08 12.55 7.70
C LEU A 292 -0.06 12.59 8.73
N ALA A 293 -0.99 11.64 8.62
CA ALA A 293 -1.97 11.33 9.65
C ALA A 293 -1.65 9.97 10.26
N ALA A 294 -1.37 9.92 11.57
CA ALA A 294 -1.09 8.64 12.21
C ALA A 294 -2.41 7.87 12.40
N PRO A 295 -2.45 6.56 12.07
CA PRO A 295 -3.67 5.76 12.20
C PRO A 295 -3.99 5.39 13.66
N SER A 296 -2.99 5.35 14.52
CA SER A 296 -3.13 4.98 15.93
C SER A 296 -1.98 5.54 16.78
N PRO A 297 -2.12 5.56 18.11
CA PRO A 297 -0.97 5.66 19.00
C PRO A 297 0.03 4.52 18.73
N GLY A 298 1.30 4.74 19.07
CA GLY A 298 2.34 3.73 18.95
C GLY A 298 3.65 4.27 18.37
N ARG A 299 4.57 3.36 18.08
CA ARG A 299 5.85 3.69 17.46
C ARG A 299 5.80 3.45 15.96
N TYR A 300 6.52 4.27 15.23
CA TYR A 300 6.64 4.22 13.78
C TYR A 300 8.11 4.34 13.38
N ARG A 301 8.50 3.65 12.32
CA ARG A 301 9.80 3.84 11.66
C ARG A 301 9.58 4.66 10.40
N LEU A 302 10.30 5.75 10.26
CA LEU A 302 10.31 6.61 9.09
C LEU A 302 11.60 6.36 8.31
N TYR A 303 11.47 6.26 6.99
CA TYR A 303 12.59 6.19 6.05
C TYR A 303 12.44 7.36 5.09
N PHE A 304 13.34 8.33 5.19
CA PHE A 304 13.34 9.54 4.38
C PHE A 304 14.46 9.47 3.34
N ASP A 305 14.07 9.29 2.08
CA ASP A 305 14.98 9.31 0.94
C ASP A 305 15.15 10.74 0.42
N PHE A 306 16.38 11.19 0.26
CA PHE A 306 16.74 12.48 -0.32
C PHE A 306 17.96 12.34 -1.23
N GLN A 307 18.12 13.27 -2.19
CA GLN A 307 19.22 13.21 -3.14
C GLN A 307 20.14 14.44 -3.03
N VAL A 308 21.44 14.18 -2.97
CA VAL A 308 22.51 15.19 -3.01
C VAL A 308 23.60 14.70 -3.96
N ALA A 309 24.04 15.56 -4.89
CA ALA A 309 25.12 15.27 -5.82
C ALA A 309 24.93 13.95 -6.60
N GLY A 310 23.71 13.69 -7.08
CA GLY A 310 23.34 12.51 -7.84
C GLY A 310 23.22 11.22 -7.02
N THR A 311 23.37 11.27 -5.70
CA THR A 311 23.31 10.10 -4.81
C THR A 311 22.10 10.18 -3.88
N VAL A 312 21.34 9.09 -3.81
CA VAL A 312 20.20 8.97 -2.90
C VAL A 312 20.68 8.45 -1.56
N HIS A 313 20.21 9.07 -0.49
CA HIS A 313 20.51 8.74 0.90
C HIS A 313 19.20 8.51 1.67
N THR A 314 19.20 7.57 2.62
CA THR A 314 18.03 7.25 3.43
C THR A 314 18.30 7.57 4.90
N ALA A 315 17.66 8.60 5.44
CA ALA A 315 17.69 8.88 6.87
C ALA A 315 16.54 8.14 7.58
N GLU A 316 16.85 7.47 8.69
CA GLU A 316 15.87 6.65 9.40
C GLU A 316 15.57 7.17 10.80
N PHE A 317 14.29 7.28 11.14
CA PHE A 317 13.84 7.82 12.43
C PHE A 317 12.86 6.88 13.10
N THR A 318 13.00 6.73 14.42
CA THR A 318 11.90 6.21 15.24
C THR A 318 11.08 7.37 15.76
N LEU A 319 9.76 7.27 15.63
CA LEU A 319 8.80 8.25 16.11
C LEU A 319 7.84 7.58 17.09
N THR A 320 7.39 8.32 18.10
CA THR A 320 6.31 7.91 19.01
C THR A 320 5.12 8.83 18.82
N VAL A 321 3.96 8.26 18.53
CA VAL A 321 2.66 8.93 18.55
C VAL A 321 1.97 8.59 19.87
N PRO A 322 1.65 9.57 20.72
CA PRO A 322 0.97 9.35 21.99
C PRO A 322 -0.49 8.92 21.83
#